data_AF-A0A658NKE9-F1
#
_entry.id   AF-A0A658NKE9-F1
#
_cell.length_a   1.000
_cell.length_b   1.000
_cell.length_c   1.000
_cell.angle_alpha   90.00
_cell.angle_beta   90.00
_cell.angle_gamma   90.00
#
_symmetry.space_group_name_H-M   'P 1'
#
loop_
_entity.id
_entity.type
_entity.pdbx_description
1 polymer ?
#
loop_
_entity_poly.entity_id
_entity_poly.type
_entity_poly.pdbx_seq_one_letter_code
_entity_poly.pdbx_strand_id
1 'polypeptide(L)'
;LSSIKSGVLAKAVAADPVIERIVRNAAQHLGGAIANVVNLLAPDVVILGGGLVEAMSDLFVGEARKTVDCRAMKSFTKSLKIVA
;
A
#
# COMPACT_ATOMS: atom_id res chain seq x y z
N LEU A 1 -0.63 -1.89 24.79
CA LEU A 1 -0.68 -1.99 23.32
C LEU A 1 -1.90 -1.29 22.68
N SER A 2 -2.97 -0.98 23.44
CA SER A 2 -4.20 -0.34 22.93
C SER A 2 -4.11 1.16 22.58
N SER A 3 -2.95 1.81 22.81
CA SER A 3 -2.76 3.26 22.58
C SER A 3 -2.13 3.61 21.23
N ILE A 4 -1.56 2.64 20.51
CA ILE A 4 -0.96 2.89 19.19
C ILE A 4 -2.07 2.76 18.14
N LYS A 5 -2.73 3.87 17.85
CA LYS A 5 -3.77 3.97 16.81
C LYS A 5 -3.19 4.59 15.53
N SER A 6 -3.91 4.43 14.43
CA SER A 6 -3.55 4.96 13.11
C SER A 6 -3.19 6.45 13.13
N GLY A 7 -3.90 7.26 13.92
CA GLY A 7 -3.62 8.69 14.05
C GLY A 7 -2.32 9.04 14.79
N VAL A 8 -1.84 8.18 15.70
CA VAL A 8 -0.54 8.36 16.38
C VAL A 8 0.60 8.01 15.41
N LEU A 9 0.41 6.94 14.64
CA LEU A 9 1.36 6.53 13.60
C LEU A 9 1.45 7.57 12.47
N ALA A 10 0.32 8.18 12.07
CA ALA A 10 0.27 9.31 11.13
C ALA A 10 1.17 10.46 11.56
N LYS A 11 1.07 10.88 12.82
CA LYS A 11 1.90 11.95 13.36
C LYS A 11 3.37 11.56 13.48
N ALA A 12 3.64 10.30 13.81
CA ALA A 12 5.00 9.79 13.95
C ALA A 12 5.75 9.70 12.60
N VAL A 13 5.06 9.32 11.52
CA VAL A 13 5.62 9.32 10.16
C VAL A 13 6.03 10.72 9.72
N ALA A 14 5.24 11.75 10.05
CA ALA A 14 5.57 13.14 9.72
C ALA A 14 6.75 13.69 10.56
N ALA A 15 7.04 13.07 11.70
CA ALA A 15 8.06 13.55 12.64
C ALA A 15 9.42 12.86 12.47
N ASP A 16 9.46 11.63 11.96
CA ASP A 16 10.70 10.83 11.89
C ASP A 16 10.83 10.07 10.54
N PRO A 17 11.87 10.36 9.74
CA PRO A 17 12.10 9.69 8.46
C PRO A 17 12.36 8.18 8.59
N VAL A 18 12.80 7.69 9.76
CA VAL A 18 12.95 6.25 10.02
C VAL A 18 11.58 5.58 10.06
N ILE A 19 10.59 6.21 10.66
CA ILE A 19 9.22 5.69 10.75
C ILE A 19 8.58 5.69 9.37
N GLU A 20 8.77 6.75 8.58
CA GLU A 20 8.35 6.78 7.18
C GLU A 20 8.93 5.60 6.39
N ARG A 21 10.23 5.30 6.56
CA ARG A 21 10.88 4.17 5.90
C ARG A 21 10.28 2.82 6.31
N ILE A 22 9.93 2.64 7.58
CA ILE A 22 9.27 1.42 8.07
C ILE A 22 7.90 1.25 7.40
N VAL A 23 7.11 2.32 7.34
CA VAL A 23 5.78 2.28 6.70
C VAL A 23 5.91 2.04 5.20
N ARG A 24 6.89 2.66 4.53
CA ARG A 24 7.19 2.41 3.11
C ARG A 24 7.53 0.94 2.85
N ASN A 25 8.37 0.34 3.71
CA ASN A 25 8.68 -1.08 3.62
C ASN A 25 7.44 -1.96 3.81
N ALA A 26 6.53 -1.59 4.72
CA ALA A 26 5.27 -2.31 4.89
C ALA A 26 4.38 -2.20 3.64
N ALA A 27 4.24 -1.00 3.07
CA ALA A 27 3.49 -0.76 1.85
C ALA A 27 4.06 -1.52 0.64
N GLN A 28 5.39 -1.67 0.54
CA GLN A 28 6.04 -2.48 -0.49
C GLN A 28 5.73 -3.97 -0.34
N HIS A 29 5.74 -4.51 0.88
CA HIS A 29 5.34 -5.90 1.11
C HIS A 29 3.87 -6.13 0.73
N LEU A 30 3.00 -5.19 1.07
CA LEU A 30 1.59 -5.21 0.68
C LEU A 30 1.44 -5.20 -0.85
N GLY A 31 2.15 -4.30 -1.54
CA GLY A 31 2.21 -4.25 -2.99
C GLY A 31 2.68 -5.55 -3.63
N GLY A 32 3.62 -6.26 -3.00
CA GLY A 32 4.06 -7.59 -3.43
C GLY A 32 2.95 -8.64 -3.32
N ALA A 33 2.19 -8.64 -2.23
CA ALA A 33 1.04 -9.53 -2.07
C ALA A 33 -0.05 -9.22 -3.11
N ILE A 34 -0.33 -7.94 -3.35
CA ILE A 34 -1.29 -7.51 -4.39
C ILE A 34 -0.82 -7.97 -5.77
N ALA A 35 0.47 -7.82 -6.11
CA ALA A 35 1.01 -8.25 -7.39
C ALA A 35 0.80 -9.75 -7.64
N ASN A 36 0.96 -10.57 -6.60
CA ASN A 36 0.69 -12.01 -6.67
C ASN A 36 -0.80 -12.28 -6.95
N VAL A 37 -1.70 -11.60 -6.23
CA VAL A 37 -3.14 -11.72 -6.46
C VAL A 37 -3.52 -11.26 -7.88
N VAL A 38 -2.92 -10.16 -8.36
CA VAL A 38 -3.14 -9.64 -9.71
C VAL A 38 -2.73 -10.66 -10.77
N ASN A 39 -1.57 -11.30 -10.60
CA ASN A 39 -1.12 -12.35 -11.52
C ASN A 39 -2.01 -13.60 -11.51
N LEU A 40 -2.65 -13.91 -10.38
CA LEU A 40 -3.49 -15.10 -10.23
C LEU A 40 -4.94 -14.89 -10.66
N LEU A 41 -5.52 -13.74 -10.33
CA LEU A 41 -6.96 -13.49 -10.46
C LEU A 41 -7.32 -12.43 -11.51
N ALA A 42 -6.33 -11.65 -12.00
CA ALA A 42 -6.54 -10.53 -12.90
C ALA A 42 -7.73 -9.61 -12.51
N PRO A 43 -7.78 -9.10 -11.26
CA PRO A 43 -8.88 -8.26 -10.81
C PRO A 43 -8.80 -6.86 -11.47
N ASP A 44 -9.96 -6.25 -11.70
CA ASP A 44 -10.04 -4.88 -12.22
C ASP A 44 -9.81 -3.81 -11.12
N VAL A 45 -10.16 -4.13 -9.86
CA VAL A 45 -10.10 -3.19 -8.74
C VAL A 45 -9.57 -3.89 -7.48
N VAL A 46 -8.65 -3.21 -6.78
CA VAL A 46 -8.14 -3.57 -5.45
C VAL A 46 -8.39 -2.40 -4.51
N ILE A 47 -9.08 -2.66 -3.40
CA ILE A 47 -9.41 -1.68 -2.37
C ILE A 47 -8.52 -1.93 -1.15
N LEU A 48 -7.78 -0.92 -0.73
CA LEU A 48 -6.90 -0.94 0.43
C LEU A 48 -7.64 -0.35 1.63
N GLY A 49 -8.28 -1.21 2.41
CA GLY A 49 -8.98 -0.78 3.62
C GLY A 49 -8.08 -0.66 4.85
N GLY A 50 -8.52 0.15 5.80
CA GLY A 50 -7.98 0.21 7.16
C GLY A 50 -7.52 1.60 7.55
N GLY A 51 -7.74 1.99 8.81
CA GLY A 51 -7.52 3.36 9.25
C GLY A 51 -6.08 3.87 9.13
N LEU A 52 -5.08 3.00 8.92
CA LEU A 52 -3.71 3.41 8.62
C LEU A 52 -3.53 3.76 7.13
N VAL A 53 -4.15 2.99 6.24
CA VAL A 53 -4.16 3.28 4.80
C VAL A 53 -4.94 4.57 4.56
N GLU A 54 -6.10 4.75 5.21
CA GLU A 54 -6.88 6.00 5.11
C GLU A 54 -6.09 7.22 5.60
N ALA A 55 -5.28 7.07 6.65
CA ALA A 55 -4.48 8.17 7.18
C ALA A 55 -3.27 8.54 6.31
N MET A 56 -2.84 7.65 5.40
CA MET A 56 -1.64 7.79 4.57
C MET A 56 -1.87 7.24 3.15
N SER A 57 -3.03 7.56 2.58
CA SER A 57 -3.54 6.96 1.35
C SER A 57 -2.55 7.09 0.19
N ASP A 58 -1.98 8.28 -0.01
CA ASP A 58 -1.04 8.55 -1.10
C ASP A 58 0.23 7.71 -1.03
N LEU A 59 0.78 7.50 0.17
CA LEU A 59 2.00 6.71 0.37
C LEU A 59 1.72 5.22 0.13
N PHE A 60 0.63 4.70 0.70
CA PHE A 60 0.28 3.29 0.54
C PHE A 60 -0.12 2.95 -0.88
N VAL A 61 -1.01 3.73 -1.50
CA VAL A 61 -1.45 3.51 -2.87
C VAL A 61 -0.27 3.69 -3.84
N GLY A 62 0.57 4.71 -3.63
CA GLY A 62 1.76 4.95 -4.46
C GLY A 62 2.77 3.80 -4.41
N GLU A 63 3.14 3.33 -3.23
CA GLU A 63 4.11 2.24 -3.08
C GLU A 63 3.54 0.88 -3.51
N ALA A 64 2.26 0.62 -3.22
CA ALA A 64 1.56 -0.56 -3.70
C ALA A 64 1.56 -0.58 -5.24
N ARG A 65 1.18 0.54 -5.87
CA ARG A 65 1.17 0.67 -7.33
C ARG A 65 2.53 0.45 -7.95
N LYS A 66 3.58 1.10 -7.44
CA LYS A 66 4.96 0.90 -7.91
C LYS A 66 5.38 -0.57 -7.83
N THR A 67 5.07 -1.23 -6.72
CA THR A 67 5.45 -2.63 -6.52
C THR A 67 4.69 -3.56 -7.45
N VAL A 68 3.39 -3.30 -7.64
CA VAL A 68 2.55 -4.06 -8.58
C VAL A 68 3.04 -3.88 -10.01
N ASP A 69 3.33 -2.65 -10.45
CA ASP A 69 3.83 -2.39 -11.81
C ASP A 69 5.20 -3.05 -12.07
N CYS A 70 6.00 -3.27 -11.02
CA CYS A 70 7.29 -3.94 -11.11
C CYS A 70 7.18 -5.48 -11.12
N ARG A 71 6.19 -6.05 -10.42
CA ARG A 71 6.09 -7.51 -10.18
C ARG A 71 4.96 -8.22 -10.92
N ALA A 72 3.89 -7.51 -11.29
CA ALA A 72 2.77 -8.09 -12.01
C ALA A 72 2.97 -7.98 -13.53
N MET A 73 2.31 -8.87 -14.28
CA MET A 73 2.34 -8.80 -15.74
C MET A 73 1.70 -7.49 -16.23
N LYS A 74 2.41 -6.77 -17.10
CA LYS A 74 1.98 -5.46 -17.65
C LYS A 74 0.60 -5.48 -18.32
N SER A 75 0.14 -6.65 -18.77
CA SER A 75 -1.19 -6.79 -19.38
C SER A 75 -2.32 -6.59 -18.36
N PHE A 76 -2.11 -7.03 -17.12
CA PHE A 76 -3.10 -6.94 -16.03
C PHE A 76 -3.03 -5.61 -15.29
N THR A 77 -1.88 -4.94 -15.28
CA THR A 77 -1.73 -3.66 -14.58
C THR A 77 -2.36 -2.47 -15.31
N LYS A 78 -2.68 -2.61 -16.60
CA LYS A 78 -3.32 -1.55 -17.41
C LYS A 78 -4.76 -1.26 -16.99
N SER A 79 -5.55 -2.29 -16.69
CA SER A 79 -6.94 -2.15 -16.26
C SER A 79 -7.09 -2.01 -14.74
N LEU A 80 -6.07 -2.41 -13.98
CA LEU A 80 -6.09 -2.43 -12.53
C LEU A 80 -6.20 -1.02 -11.91
N LYS A 81 -7.21 -0.83 -11.06
CA LYS A 81 -7.37 0.32 -10.18
C LYS A 81 -7.03 -0.06 -8.74
N ILE A 82 -6.14 0.68 -8.11
CA ILE A 82 -5.82 0.54 -6.68
C ILE A 82 -6.36 1.79 -5.98
N VAL A 83 -7.26 1.60 -5.03
CA VAL A 83 -7.91 2.68 -4.26
C VAL A 83 -7.73 2.44 -2.77
N ALA A 84 -7.74 3.49 -1.97
CA ALA A 84 -7.74 3.46 -0.50
C ALA A 84 -9.05 4.01 0.03
#